data_AF-A0ABD7GPM8-F1
#
_entry.id   AF-A0ABD7GPM8-F1
#
_cell.length_a   1.000
_cell.length_b   1.000
_cell.length_c   1.000
_cell.angle_alpha   90.00
_cell.angle_beta   90.00
_cell.angle_gamma   90.00
#
_symmetry.space_group_name_H-M   'P 1'
#
loop_
_entity.id
_entity.type
_entity.pdbx_description
1 polymer ?
#
loop_
_entity_poly.entity_id
_entity_poly.type
_entity_poly.pdbx_seq_one_letter_code
_entity_poly.pdbx_strand_id
1 'polypeptide(L)'
;IITGLTQRTPENLAKEIARCREMTDKPFGVNLTFLPTVNTPDYPGFVEAIIKGGVKIVETAGRNPEQVMPYLKAAGIKVIHKCTSVRHSLKA
;
A
#
# COMPACT_ATOMS: atom_id res chain seq x y z
N ILE A 1 -6.14 -9.36 2.47
CA ILE A 1 -5.30 -8.23 2.01
C ILE A 1 -5.71 -7.90 0.58
N ILE A 2 -5.79 -6.62 0.21
CA ILE A 2 -6.07 -6.18 -1.17
C ILE A 2 -4.73 -5.91 -1.87
N THR A 3 -4.56 -6.37 -3.11
CA THR A 3 -3.38 -6.01 -3.92
C THR A 3 -3.66 -4.69 -4.66
N GLY A 4 -2.96 -3.62 -4.27
CA GLY A 4 -3.23 -2.27 -4.76
C GLY A 4 -3.08 -2.13 -6.27
N LEU A 5 -1.96 -2.57 -6.82
CA LEU A 5 -1.66 -2.41 -8.26
C LEU A 5 -2.54 -3.27 -9.18
N THR A 6 -3.23 -4.30 -8.67
CA THR A 6 -4.24 -5.04 -9.45
C THR A 6 -5.37 -4.12 -9.91
N GLN A 7 -5.64 -3.04 -9.17
CA GLN A 7 -6.72 -2.11 -9.45
C GLN A 7 -6.39 -1.08 -10.54
N ARG A 8 -5.12 -0.98 -10.96
CA ARG A 8 -4.58 -0.12 -12.02
C ARG A 8 -4.64 1.39 -11.75
N THR A 9 -5.66 1.90 -11.07
CA THR A 9 -5.81 3.31 -10.72
C THR A 9 -6.19 3.51 -9.24
N PRO A 10 -5.89 4.69 -8.65
CA PRO A 10 -6.31 5.03 -7.30
C PRO A 10 -7.83 4.93 -7.07
N GLU A 11 -8.64 5.35 -8.05
CA GLU A 11 -10.10 5.33 -7.95
C GLU A 11 -10.64 3.91 -7.86
N ASN A 12 -10.06 3.00 -8.64
CA ASN A 12 -10.43 1.58 -8.58
C ASN A 12 -9.99 0.96 -7.26
N LEU A 13 -8.84 1.34 -6.71
CA LEU A 13 -8.46 0.90 -5.36
C LEU A 13 -9.42 1.43 -4.29
N ALA A 14 -9.85 2.69 -4.37
CA ALA A 14 -10.82 3.25 -3.44
C ALA A 14 -12.15 2.47 -3.49
N LYS A 15 -12.64 2.14 -4.69
CA LYS A 15 -13.83 1.30 -4.88
C LYS A 15 -13.64 -0.10 -4.29
N GLU A 16 -12.50 -0.73 -4.50
CA GLU A 16 -12.23 -2.07 -3.99
C GLU A 16 -12.09 -2.09 -2.46
N ILE A 17 -11.51 -1.04 -1.86
CA ILE A 17 -11.49 -0.87 -0.40
C ILE A 17 -12.91 -0.75 0.15
N ALA A 18 -13.77 0.06 -0.49
CA ALA A 18 -15.17 0.20 -0.09
C ALA A 18 -15.93 -1.12 -0.19
N ARG A 19 -15.81 -1.82 -1.33
CA ARG A 19 -16.40 -3.15 -1.54
C ARG A 19 -15.93 -4.16 -0.49
N CYS A 20 -14.64 -4.17 -0.15
CA CYS A 20 -14.12 -5.08 0.87
C CYS A 20 -14.70 -4.79 2.26
N ARG A 21 -14.94 -3.52 2.61
CA ARG A 21 -15.60 -3.15 3.88
C ARG A 21 -17.04 -3.65 3.96
N GLU A 22 -17.76 -3.67 2.84
CA GLU A 22 -19.12 -4.23 2.80
C GLU A 22 -19.14 -5.76 3.02
N MET A 23 -18.02 -6.44 2.81
CA MET A 23 -17.89 -7.90 2.93
C MET A 23 -17.37 -8.36 4.29
N THR A 24 -16.83 -7.47 5.12
CA THR A 24 -16.22 -7.84 6.40
C THR A 24 -16.08 -6.66 7.37
N ASP A 25 -16.39 -6.91 8.64
CA ASP A 25 -16.09 -5.98 9.75
C ASP A 25 -14.66 -6.13 10.28
N LYS A 26 -13.97 -7.23 9.95
CA LYS A 26 -12.57 -7.46 10.37
C LYS A 26 -11.62 -6.51 9.62
N PRO A 27 -10.56 -6.01 10.30
CA PRO A 27 -9.53 -5.21 9.64
C PRO A 27 -8.85 -5.96 8.49
N PHE A 28 -8.45 -5.22 7.46
CA PHE A 28 -7.63 -5.70 6.36
C PHE A 28 -6.53 -4.69 6.01
N GLY A 29 -5.50 -5.18 5.34
CA GLY A 29 -4.42 -4.35 4.80
C GLY A 29 -4.45 -4.25 3.28
N VAL A 30 -3.57 -3.41 2.74
CA VAL A 30 -3.31 -3.26 1.31
C VAL A 30 -1.84 -3.53 1.00
N ASN A 31 -1.55 -4.31 -0.03
CA ASN A 31 -0.21 -4.43 -0.60
C ASN A 31 0.04 -3.32 -1.63
N LEU A 32 1.20 -2.65 -1.55
CA LEU A 32 1.69 -1.72 -2.56
C LEU A 32 3.12 -2.10 -2.97
N THR A 33 3.28 -2.53 -4.22
CA THR A 33 4.57 -3.02 -4.74
C THR A 33 5.26 -1.96 -5.60
N PHE A 34 6.54 -1.71 -5.32
CA PHE A 34 7.41 -0.78 -6.05
C PHE A 34 8.25 -1.55 -7.06
N LEU A 35 7.77 -1.67 -8.30
CA LEU A 35 8.44 -2.41 -9.37
C LEU A 35 9.27 -1.46 -10.26
N PRO A 36 10.35 -1.96 -10.90
CA PRO A 36 10.96 -1.25 -12.03
C PRO A 36 9.99 -1.29 -13.22
N THR A 37 9.35 -0.16 -13.53
CA THR A 37 8.35 -0.07 -14.60
C THR A 37 8.66 1.08 -15.56
N VAL A 38 8.34 0.92 -16.84
CA VAL A 38 8.39 2.02 -17.83
C VAL A 38 7.33 3.07 -17.52
N ASN A 39 6.13 2.63 -17.15
CA ASN A 39 5.03 3.49 -16.74
C ASN A 39 4.87 3.40 -15.23
N THR A 40 5.37 4.41 -14.51
CA THR A 40 5.26 4.49 -13.05
C THR A 40 3.79 4.65 -12.65
N PRO A 41 3.25 3.77 -11.77
CA PRO A 41 1.95 3.98 -11.16
C PRO A 41 1.89 5.30 -10.39
N ASP A 42 0.68 5.86 -10.23
CA ASP A 42 0.41 7.00 -9.36
C ASP A 42 0.47 6.61 -7.87
N TYR A 43 1.68 6.30 -7.38
CA TYR A 43 1.90 5.90 -5.98
C TYR A 43 1.33 6.92 -4.97
N PRO A 44 1.47 8.25 -5.16
CA PRO A 44 0.80 9.23 -4.30
C PRO A 44 -0.72 9.04 -4.25
N GLY A 45 -1.40 8.91 -5.40
CA GLY A 45 -2.84 8.67 -5.44
C GLY A 45 -3.24 7.34 -4.79
N PHE A 46 -2.46 6.28 -4.99
CA PHE A 46 -2.68 5.00 -4.31
C PHE A 46 -2.57 5.13 -2.78
N VAL A 47 -1.56 5.85 -2.27
CA VAL A 47 -1.39 6.10 -0.84
C VAL A 47 -2.53 6.94 -0.28
N GLU A 48 -2.97 7.95 -1.01
CA GLU A 48 -4.11 8.78 -0.63
C GLU A 48 -5.40 7.95 -0.54
N ALA A 49 -5.66 7.08 -1.53
CA ALA A 49 -6.80 6.17 -1.54
C ALA A 49 -6.78 5.20 -0.34
N ILE A 50 -5.60 4.68 0.03
CA ILE A 50 -5.41 3.83 1.21
C ILE A 50 -5.73 4.60 2.50
N ILE A 51 -5.20 5.81 2.64
CA ILE A 51 -5.40 6.66 3.83
C ILE A 51 -6.87 7.04 3.98
N LYS A 52 -7.50 7.57 2.91
CA LYS A 52 -8.92 7.93 2.89
C LYS A 52 -9.83 6.72 3.10
N GLY A 53 -9.43 5.55 2.57
CA GLY A 53 -10.10 4.28 2.79
C GLY A 53 -10.01 3.74 4.22
N GLY A 54 -9.27 4.41 5.12
CA GLY A 54 -9.16 4.07 6.53
C GLY A 54 -8.41 2.76 6.79
N VAL A 55 -7.59 2.32 5.84
CA VAL A 55 -6.74 1.13 5.99
C VAL A 55 -5.69 1.41 7.05
N LYS A 56 -5.45 0.43 7.93
CA LYS A 56 -4.53 0.60 9.09
C LYS A 56 -3.20 -0.13 8.95
N ILE A 57 -3.07 -1.01 7.95
CA ILE A 57 -1.86 -1.80 7.69
C ILE A 57 -1.57 -1.79 6.18
N VAL A 58 -0.34 -1.46 5.82
CA VAL A 58 0.16 -1.54 4.44
C VAL A 58 1.34 -2.50 4.37
N GLU A 59 1.28 -3.45 3.44
CA GLU A 59 2.45 -4.24 3.06
C GLU A 59 3.14 -3.53 1.88
N THR A 60 4.41 -3.18 2.01
CA THR A 60 5.22 -2.67 0.88
C THR A 60 6.17 -3.75 0.38
N ALA A 61 6.52 -3.72 -0.90
CA ALA A 61 7.43 -4.70 -1.50
C ALA A 61 8.23 -4.10 -2.67
N GLY A 62 9.34 -4.73 -3.06
CA GLY A 62 10.12 -4.33 -4.22
C GLY A 62 11.20 -3.29 -3.88
N ARG A 63 11.29 -2.20 -4.66
CA ARG A 63 12.22 -1.09 -4.41
C ARG A 63 11.90 -0.37 -3.09
N ASN A 64 12.86 0.42 -2.64
CA ASN A 64 12.78 1.21 -1.41
C ASN A 64 11.47 2.04 -1.37
N PRO A 65 10.60 1.86 -0.35
CA PRO A 65 9.32 2.57 -0.23
C PRO A 65 9.47 3.98 0.37
N GLU A 66 10.69 4.46 0.65
CA GLU A 66 10.99 5.71 1.34
C GLU A 66 10.13 6.91 0.91
N GLN A 67 9.84 7.07 -0.38
CA GLN A 67 8.99 8.14 -0.89
C GLN A 67 7.56 8.16 -0.32
N VAL A 68 6.99 7.01 0.07
CA VAL A 68 5.63 6.92 0.62
C VAL A 68 5.60 6.82 2.14
N MET A 69 6.73 6.45 2.77
CA MET A 69 6.81 6.15 4.20
C MET A 69 6.38 7.31 5.10
N PRO A 70 6.77 8.59 4.85
CA PRO A 70 6.33 9.71 5.67
C PRO A 70 4.81 9.86 5.74
N TYR A 71 4.11 9.71 4.61
CA TYR A 71 2.66 9.84 4.53
C TYR A 71 1.94 8.72 5.26
N LEU A 72 2.40 7.47 5.08
CA LEU A 72 1.83 6.31 5.78
C LEU A 72 2.04 6.43 7.30
N LYS A 73 3.24 6.83 7.74
CA LYS A 73 3.55 7.03 9.17
C LYS A 73 2.72 8.17 9.76
N ALA A 74 2.61 9.31 9.06
CA ALA A 74 1.83 10.46 9.51
C ALA A 74 0.33 10.12 9.65
N ALA A 75 -0.19 9.24 8.79
CA ALA A 75 -1.56 8.72 8.90
C ALA A 75 -1.74 7.62 9.97
N GLY A 76 -0.69 7.28 10.73
CA GLY A 76 -0.72 6.22 11.74
C GLY A 76 -0.85 4.81 11.18
N ILE A 77 -0.48 4.59 9.92
CA ILE A 77 -0.55 3.28 9.25
C ILE A 77 0.68 2.45 9.61
N LYS A 78 0.46 1.22 10.08
CA LYS A 78 1.54 0.25 10.30
C LYS A 78 2.02 -0.29 8.95
N VAL A 79 3.33 -0.38 8.78
CA VAL A 79 3.94 -0.86 7.54
C VAL A 79 4.69 -2.16 7.77
N ILE A 80 4.48 -3.15 6.90
CA ILE A 80 5.27 -4.37 6.80
C ILE A 80 6.01 -4.33 5.47
N HIS A 81 7.34 -4.28 5.49
CA HIS A 81 8.13 -4.30 4.26
C HIS A 81 8.62 -5.71 3.93
N LYS A 82 8.16 -6.25 2.80
CA LYS A 82 8.61 -7.54 2.27
C LYS A 82 9.97 -7.38 1.60
N CYS A 83 10.95 -8.07 2.15
CA CYS A 83 12.35 -8.05 1.74
C CYS A 83 12.89 -9.47 1.51
N THR A 84 13.94 -9.57 0.68
CA THR A 84 14.52 -10.86 0.24
C THR A 84 15.85 -11.21 0.89
N SER A 85 16.39 -10.34 1.74
CA SER A 85 17.64 -10.56 2.46
C SER A 85 17.63 -9.84 3.80
N VAL A 86 18.44 -10.32 4.74
CA VAL A 86 18.62 -9.68 6.07
C VAL A 86 19.16 -8.26 5.92
N ARG A 87 20.06 -8.01 4.97
CA ARG A 87 20.57 -6.66 4.71
C ARG A 87 19.43 -5.70 4.33
N HIS A 88 18.47 -6.14 3.54
CA HIS A 88 17.31 -5.33 3.17
C HIS A 88 16.33 -5.15 4.34
N SER A 89 16.17 -6.15 5.22
CA SER A 89 15.29 -6.03 6.38
C SER A 89 15.80 -5.03 7.42
N LEU A 90 17.12 -4.92 7.60
CA LEU A 90 17.74 -3.99 8.56
C LEU A 90 17.63 -2.52 8.13
N LYS A 91 17.44 -2.24 6.84
CA LYS A 91 17.29 -0.87 6.31
C LYS A 91 15.84 -0.37 6.32
N ALA A 92 14.88 -1.29 6.30
CA ALA A 92 13.46 -1.03 6.04
C ALA A 92 12.73 -0.27 7.15
#